data_AF-A0A316SDF3-F1
#
_entry.id   AF-A0A316SDF3-F1
#
_cell.length_a   1.000
_cell.length_b   1.000
_cell.length_c   1.000
_cell.angle_alpha   90.00
_cell.angle_beta   90.00
_cell.angle_gamma   90.00
#
_symmetry.space_group_name_H-M   'P 1'
#
loop_
_entity.id
_entity.type
_entity.pdbx_description
1 polymer ?
#
loop_
_entity_poly.entity_id
_entity_poly.type
_entity_poly.pdbx_seq_one_letter_code
_entity_poly.pdbx_strand_id
1 'polypeptide(L)'
;MLAKLIRIVGYIGYGLFFALFGGYPLAAIIYLILTWFLQPIGFNITSNDIISSIFGLIILLVCMAFTGLIGVGFGIFFTAWLNKLFSGGK
;
A
#
# COMPACT_ATOMS: atom_id res chain seq x y z
N MET A 1 -17.73 13.68 19.73
CA MET A 1 -17.27 12.36 19.21
C MET A 1 -17.20 12.33 17.68
N LEU A 2 -18.16 12.95 16.97
CA LEU A 2 -18.23 13.03 15.50
C LEU A 2 -16.91 13.46 14.82
N ALA A 3 -16.27 14.54 15.30
CA ALA A 3 -15.02 15.03 14.73
C ALA A 3 -13.83 14.06 14.86
N LYS A 4 -13.79 13.23 15.93
CA LYS A 4 -12.79 12.17 16.07
C LYS A 4 -13.04 11.04 15.08
N LEU A 5 -14.31 10.68 14.86
CA LEU A 5 -14.71 9.65 13.92
C LEU A 5 -14.38 10.06 12.47
N ILE A 6 -14.67 11.31 12.09
CA ILE A 6 -14.34 11.85 10.76
C ILE A 6 -12.82 11.82 10.50
N ARG A 7 -11.99 12.14 11.50
CA ARG A 7 -10.53 12.04 11.38
C ARG A 7 -10.06 10.59 11.17
N ILE A 8 -10.60 9.64 11.93
CA ILE A 8 -10.23 8.22 11.80
C ILE A 8 -10.64 7.69 10.42
N VAL A 9 -11.86 7.99 9.98
CA VAL A 9 -12.34 7.60 8.65
C VAL A 9 -11.50 8.27 7.55
N GLY A 10 -11.08 9.52 7.73
CA GLY A 10 -10.16 10.21 6.84
C GLY A 10 -8.80 9.51 6.73
N TYR A 11 -8.22 9.07 7.85
CA TYR A 11 -6.96 8.33 7.85
C TYR A 11 -7.09 6.95 7.21
N ILE A 12 -8.18 6.24 7.49
CA ILE A 12 -8.48 4.94 6.88
C ILE A 12 -8.68 5.11 5.36
N GLY A 13 -9.43 6.14 4.94
CA GLY A 13 -9.65 6.45 3.53
C GLY A 13 -8.36 6.82 2.80
N TYR A 14 -7.50 7.62 3.43
CA TYR A 14 -6.17 7.96 2.89
C TYR A 14 -5.27 6.73 2.80
N GLY A 15 -5.30 5.87 3.84
CA GLY A 15 -4.63 4.58 3.83
C GLY A 15 -5.10 3.67 2.70
N LEU A 16 -6.41 3.56 2.48
CA LEU A 16 -7.01 2.81 1.39
C LEU A 16 -6.61 3.35 0.02
N PHE A 17 -6.57 4.68 -0.13
CA PHE A 17 -6.09 5.31 -1.36
C PHE A 17 -4.62 4.96 -1.60
N PHE A 18 -3.76 5.08 -0.59
CA PHE A 18 -2.35 4.70 -0.69
C PHE A 18 -2.15 3.20 -0.95
N ALA A 19 -3.01 2.34 -0.39
CA ALA A 19 -3.02 0.90 -0.65
C ALA A 19 -3.37 0.59 -2.11
N LEU A 20 -4.33 1.30 -2.69
CA LEU A 20 -4.75 1.11 -4.08
C LEU A 20 -3.69 1.65 -5.05
N PHE A 21 -3.20 2.87 -4.84
CA PHE A 21 -2.24 3.49 -5.76
C PHE A 21 -0.80 3.01 -5.56
N GLY A 22 -0.43 2.56 -4.36
CA GLY A 22 0.91 2.05 -4.04
C GLY A 22 1.00 0.53 -4.11
N GLY A 23 -0.02 -0.20 -3.67
CA GLY A 23 0.02 -1.65 -3.54
C GLY A 23 0.06 -2.37 -4.89
N TYR A 24 -0.71 -1.90 -5.88
CA TYR A 24 -0.70 -2.46 -7.23
C TYR A 24 0.67 -2.35 -7.94
N PRO A 25 1.29 -1.15 -8.05
CA PRO A 25 2.61 -1.05 -8.67
C PRO A 25 3.69 -1.80 -7.87
N LEU A 26 3.61 -1.82 -6.54
CA LEU A 26 4.54 -2.59 -5.72
C LEU A 26 4.41 -4.10 -6.01
N ALA A 27 3.19 -4.62 -6.08
CA ALA A 27 2.94 -6.02 -6.42
C ALA A 27 3.45 -6.35 -7.83
N ALA A 28 3.24 -5.46 -8.82
CA ALA A 28 3.76 -5.64 -10.17
C ALA A 28 5.29 -5.75 -10.23
N ILE A 29 6.00 -4.93 -9.45
CA ILE A 29 7.47 -5.01 -9.32
C ILE A 29 7.89 -6.36 -8.73
N ILE A 30 7.21 -6.82 -7.68
CA ILE A 30 7.51 -8.12 -7.06
C ILE A 30 7.26 -9.26 -8.05
N TYR A 31 6.17 -9.22 -8.84
CA TYR A 31 5.92 -10.24 -9.87
C TYR A 31 6.98 -10.26 -10.95
N LEU A 32 7.46 -9.10 -11.39
CA LEU A 32 8.55 -9.00 -12.36
C LEU A 32 9.83 -9.64 -11.82
N ILE A 33 10.21 -9.32 -10.58
CA ILE A 33 11.38 -9.89 -9.91
C ILE A 33 11.23 -11.41 -9.77
N LEU A 34 10.05 -11.88 -9.33
CA LEU A 34 9.80 -13.31 -9.14
C LEU A 34 9.85 -14.08 -10.47
N THR A 35 9.28 -13.49 -11.54
CA THR A 35 9.35 -14.04 -12.90
C THR A 35 10.80 -14.14 -13.36
N TRP A 36 11.59 -13.09 -13.16
CA TRP A 36 13.03 -13.05 -13.48
C TRP A 36 13.84 -14.10 -12.72
N PHE A 37 13.51 -14.37 -11.45
CA PHE A 37 14.19 -15.39 -10.66
C PHE A 37 13.81 -16.83 -11.07
N LEU A 38 12.59 -17.05 -11.56
CA LEU A 38 12.10 -18.37 -11.96
C LEU A 38 12.57 -18.78 -13.37
N GLN A 39 12.78 -17.81 -14.27
CA GLN A 39 13.29 -18.05 -15.62
C GLN A 39 14.61 -18.86 -15.68
N PRO A 40 15.68 -18.56 -14.93
CA PRO A 40 16.94 -19.31 -14.99
C PRO A 40 16.83 -20.74 -14.41
N ILE A 41 15.77 -21.05 -13.65
CA ILE A 41 15.50 -22.39 -13.10
C ILE A 41 14.74 -23.26 -14.12
N GLY A 42 14.38 -22.71 -15.29
CA GLY A 42 13.64 -23.41 -16.35
C GLY A 42 12.12 -23.37 -16.17
N PHE A 43 11.61 -22.63 -15.18
CA PHE A 43 10.18 -22.39 -15.03
C PHE A 43 9.75 -21.28 -15.99
N ASN A 44 9.06 -21.65 -17.08
CA ASN A 44 8.45 -20.70 -18.01
C ASN A 44 7.11 -20.16 -17.47
N ILE A 45 7.12 -19.67 -16.24
CA ILE A 45 5.96 -19.05 -15.60
C ILE A 45 5.98 -17.58 -15.97
N THR A 46 4.92 -17.09 -16.59
CA THR A 46 4.79 -15.67 -16.94
C THR A 46 4.23 -14.88 -15.77
N SER A 47 4.42 -13.57 -15.77
CA SER A 47 3.84 -12.69 -14.75
C SER A 47 2.31 -12.79 -14.70
N ASN A 48 1.64 -13.09 -15.83
CA ASN A 48 0.20 -13.32 -15.87
C ASN A 48 -0.22 -14.61 -15.12
N ASP A 49 0.56 -15.67 -15.23
CA ASP A 49 0.29 -16.93 -14.53
C ASP A 49 0.37 -16.72 -13.01
N ILE A 50 1.36 -15.94 -12.55
CA ILE A 50 1.52 -15.58 -11.13
C ILE A 50 0.34 -14.72 -10.67
N ILE A 51 -0.06 -13.72 -11.45
CA ILE A 51 -1.18 -12.81 -11.11
C ILE A 51 -2.50 -13.57 -10.97
N SER A 52 -2.77 -14.53 -11.86
CA SER A 52 -4.00 -15.34 -11.82
C SER A 52 -4.03 -16.38 -10.70
N SER A 53 -2.88 -16.64 -10.06
CA SER A 53 -2.74 -17.65 -9.02
C SER A 53 -3.14 -17.15 -7.64
N ILE A 54 -3.45 -18.08 -6.73
CA ILE A 54 -3.66 -17.79 -5.31
C ILE A 54 -2.43 -17.11 -4.70
N PHE A 55 -1.21 -17.48 -5.14
CA PHE A 55 0.03 -16.85 -4.69
C PHE A 55 0.11 -15.37 -5.11
N GLY A 56 -0.33 -15.04 -6.32
CA GLY A 56 -0.45 -13.64 -6.76
C GLY A 56 -1.41 -12.87 -5.85
N LEU A 57 -2.60 -13.41 -5.61
CA LEU A 57 -3.57 -12.75 -4.73
C LEU A 57 -3.00 -12.48 -3.32
N ILE A 58 -2.25 -13.42 -2.75
CA ILE A 58 -1.57 -13.24 -1.46
C ILE A 58 -0.53 -12.11 -1.53
N ILE A 59 0.33 -12.09 -2.55
CA ILE A 59 1.35 -11.04 -2.72
C ILE A 59 0.70 -9.66 -2.86
N LEU A 60 -0.37 -9.55 -3.66
CA LEU A 60 -1.14 -8.32 -3.81
C LEU A 60 -1.71 -7.85 -2.47
N LEU A 61 -2.36 -8.73 -1.72
CA LEU A 61 -2.93 -8.41 -0.41
C LEU A 61 -1.85 -7.92 0.57
N VAL A 62 -0.69 -8.58 0.61
CA VAL A 62 0.43 -8.16 1.46
C VAL A 62 0.95 -6.77 1.03
N CYS A 63 1.09 -6.52 -0.27
CA CYS A 63 1.54 -5.23 -0.78
C CYS A 63 0.54 -4.11 -0.46
N MET A 64 -0.76 -4.36 -0.64
CA MET A 64 -1.83 -3.43 -0.33
C MET A 64 -1.91 -3.16 1.18
N ALA A 65 -1.78 -4.19 2.02
CA ALA A 65 -1.76 -4.02 3.46
C ALA A 65 -0.54 -3.19 3.90
N PHE A 66 0.64 -3.47 3.36
CA PHE A 66 1.87 -2.75 3.69
C PHE A 66 1.81 -1.29 3.27
N THR A 67 1.45 -1.01 2.02
CA THR A 67 1.31 0.36 1.50
C THR A 67 0.16 1.12 2.16
N GLY A 68 -0.92 0.43 2.51
CA GLY A 68 -2.03 1.00 3.27
C GLY A 68 -1.63 1.42 4.68
N LEU A 69 -0.88 0.58 5.40
CA LEU A 69 -0.35 0.92 6.73
C LEU A 69 0.62 2.10 6.68
N ILE A 70 1.50 2.15 5.67
CA ILE A 70 2.37 3.30 5.43
C ILE A 70 1.53 4.55 5.15
N GLY A 71 0.50 4.45 4.32
CA GLY A 71 -0.42 5.55 4.02
C GLY A 71 -1.11 6.10 5.27
N VAL A 72 -1.64 5.23 6.13
CA VAL A 72 -2.24 5.64 7.42
C VAL A 72 -1.20 6.34 8.31
N GLY A 73 0.00 5.77 8.44
CA GLY A 73 1.08 6.36 9.23
C GLY A 73 1.49 7.74 8.72
N PHE A 74 1.60 7.90 7.40
CA PHE A 74 1.91 9.18 6.76
C PHE A 74 0.79 10.21 6.97
N GLY A 75 -0.48 9.79 6.89
CA GLY A 75 -1.62 10.65 7.17
C GLY A 75 -1.65 11.17 8.62
N ILE A 76 -1.31 10.31 9.59
CA ILE A 76 -1.18 10.70 11.00
C ILE A 76 -0.02 11.70 11.17
N PHE A 77 1.15 11.40 10.62
CA PHE A 77 2.33 12.27 10.71
C PHE A 77 2.09 13.64 10.06
N PHE A 78 1.52 13.67 8.86
CA PHE A 78 1.21 14.89 8.13
C PHE A 78 0.20 15.75 8.90
N THR A 79 -0.82 15.13 9.50
CA THR A 79 -1.80 15.87 10.30
C THR A 79 -1.20 16.41 11.60
N ALA A 80 -0.29 15.67 12.24
CA ALA A 80 0.47 16.17 13.40
C ALA A 80 1.39 17.35 13.02
N TRP A 81 2.04 17.27 11.85
CA TRP A 81 2.87 18.35 11.31
C TRP A 81 2.07 19.61 10.99
N LEU A 82 0.92 19.48 10.31
CA LEU A 82 0.00 20.60 10.07
C LEU A 82 -0.49 21.24 11.37
N ASN A 83 -0.91 20.43 12.35
CA ASN A 83 -1.33 20.97 13.65
C ASN A 83 -0.18 21.73 14.34
N LYS A 84 1.07 21.29 14.21
CA LYS A 84 2.24 21.98 14.77
C LYS A 84 2.50 23.31 14.06
N LEU A 85 2.36 23.36 12.73
CA LEU A 85 2.51 24.59 11.96
C LEU A 85 1.42 25.62 12.27
N PHE A 86 0.16 25.19 12.35
CA PHE A 86 -0.96 26.10 12.62
C PHE A 86 -1.14 26.43 14.11
N SER A 87 -0.60 25.62 15.02
CA SER A 87 -0.56 25.93 16.46
C SER A 87 0.60 26.84 16.86
N GLY A 88 1.64 26.96 16.05
CA GLY A 88 2.77 27.88 16.28
C GLY A 88 2.47 29.35 15.98
N GLY A 89 1.26 29.65 15.48
CA GLY A 89 0.78 31.01 15.20
C GLY A 89 -0.13 31.60 16.28
N LYS A 90 -0.09 31.08 17.51
CA LYS A 90 -0.74 31.68 18.68
C LYS A 90 0.29 32.19 19.68
#